data_AF-A0AAV9KQH0-F1
#
_entry.id   AF-A0AAV9KQH0-F1
#
_cell.length_a   1.000
_cell.length_b   1.000
_cell.length_c   1.000
_cell.angle_alpha   90.00
_cell.angle_beta   90.00
_cell.angle_gamma   90.00
#
_symmetry.space_group_name_H-M   'P 1'
#
loop_
_entity.id
_entity.type
_entity.pdbx_description
1 polymer ?
#
loop_
_entity_poly.entity_id
_entity_poly.type
_entity_poly.pdbx_seq_one_letter_code
_entity_poly.pdbx_strand_id
1 'polypeptide(L)'
;MPPVYKMIATVMLQSGFEPGFGLGRHFQGIIEPIQILARGAKFGLGYVPTDDEVELQNKSVDQALARPIPHLYQSFPIQEYVDSDGLGEGVWNLSARSRSLSAKFDIVHP
;
A
#
# COMPACT_ATOMS: atom_id res chain seq x y z
N MET A 1 -37.35 -5.95 -0.83
CA MET A 1 -36.25 -6.62 -0.11
C MET A 1 -35.71 -7.76 -0.98
N PRO A 2 -34.42 -7.79 -1.32
CA PRO A 2 -33.84 -8.84 -2.15
C PRO A 2 -34.08 -10.25 -1.55
N PRO A 3 -34.31 -11.29 -2.38
CA PRO A 3 -34.69 -12.63 -1.90
C PRO A 3 -33.73 -13.23 -0.86
N VAL A 4 -32.43 -12.96 -1.00
CA VAL A 4 -31.38 -13.41 -0.08
C VAL A 4 -31.63 -12.93 1.35
N TYR A 5 -32.05 -11.68 1.53
CA TYR A 5 -32.29 -11.16 2.88
C TYR A 5 -33.50 -11.79 3.56
N LYS A 6 -34.55 -12.15 2.79
CA LYS A 6 -35.70 -12.88 3.33
C LYS A 6 -35.30 -14.26 3.84
N MET A 7 -34.46 -14.96 3.08
CA MET A 7 -33.92 -16.26 3.49
C MET A 7 -33.10 -16.14 4.79
N ILE A 8 -32.17 -15.19 4.85
CA ILE A 8 -31.35 -14.94 6.05
C ILE A 8 -32.22 -14.65 7.26
N ALA A 9 -33.17 -13.70 7.14
CA ALA A 9 -34.08 -13.35 8.22
C ALA A 9 -34.91 -14.55 8.69
N THR A 10 -35.41 -15.37 7.76
CA THR A 10 -36.20 -16.57 8.10
C THR A 10 -35.36 -17.57 8.89
N VAL A 11 -34.13 -17.84 8.46
CA VAL A 11 -33.22 -18.77 9.16
C VAL A 11 -32.83 -18.24 10.55
N MET A 12 -32.57 -16.94 10.67
CA MET A 12 -32.28 -16.32 11.97
C MET A 12 -33.44 -16.49 12.95
N LEU A 13 -34.67 -16.16 12.53
CA LEU A 13 -35.87 -16.29 13.36
C LEU A 13 -36.13 -17.75 13.76
N GLN A 14 -35.98 -18.70 12.82
CA GLN A 14 -36.12 -20.14 13.11
C GLN A 14 -35.07 -20.65 14.11
N SER A 15 -33.91 -20.00 14.17
CA SER A 15 -32.83 -20.35 15.09
C SER A 15 -32.98 -19.70 16.48
N GLY A 16 -34.08 -18.99 16.74
CA GLY A 16 -34.35 -18.33 18.02
C GLY A 16 -33.76 -16.93 18.14
N PHE A 17 -33.43 -16.27 17.03
CA PHE A 17 -33.07 -14.85 17.05
C PHE A 17 -34.28 -14.00 17.44
N GLU A 18 -34.08 -13.10 18.40
CA GLU A 18 -35.07 -12.09 18.80
C GLU A 18 -34.71 -10.73 18.21
N PRO A 19 -35.56 -10.16 17.34
CA PRO A 19 -35.32 -8.82 16.79
C PRO A 19 -35.19 -7.76 17.88
N GLY A 20 -34.20 -6.89 17.75
CA GLY A 20 -33.89 -5.84 18.73
C GLY A 20 -32.91 -6.27 19.82
N PHE A 21 -32.51 -7.54 19.86
CA PHE A 21 -31.51 -8.05 20.80
C PHE A 21 -30.24 -8.53 20.10
N GLY A 22 -29.14 -8.51 20.86
CA GLY A 22 -27.86 -9.07 20.43
C GLY A 22 -27.89 -10.60 20.39
N LEU A 23 -26.90 -11.19 19.72
CA LEU A 23 -26.73 -12.65 19.73
C LEU A 23 -26.12 -13.17 21.05
N GLY A 24 -26.20 -14.47 21.27
CA GLY A 24 -25.62 -15.15 22.44
C GLY A 24 -26.65 -15.47 23.53
N ARG A 25 -26.24 -16.30 24.49
CA ARG A 25 -27.12 -16.87 25.53
C ARG A 25 -27.90 -15.85 26.36
N HIS A 26 -27.33 -14.66 26.55
CA HIS A 26 -27.85 -13.58 27.38
C HIS A 26 -27.99 -12.28 26.57
N PHE A 27 -28.17 -12.39 25.25
CA PHE A 27 -28.27 -11.25 24.33
C PHE A 27 -27.07 -10.28 24.38
N GLN A 28 -25.89 -10.79 24.72
CA GLN A 28 -24.68 -9.99 24.95
C GLN A 28 -23.97 -9.52 23.67
N GLY A 29 -24.42 -9.99 22.50
CA GLY A 29 -23.87 -9.63 21.21
C GLY A 29 -24.21 -8.19 20.80
N ILE A 30 -23.51 -7.69 19.79
CA ILE A 30 -23.79 -6.37 19.21
C ILE A 30 -25.09 -6.38 18.42
N ILE A 31 -25.96 -5.39 18.66
CA ILE A 31 -27.23 -5.22 17.94
C ILE A 31 -26.98 -4.60 16.57
N GLU A 32 -26.10 -3.61 16.52
CA GLU A 32 -25.73 -2.90 15.31
C GLU A 32 -24.32 -3.30 14.85
N PRO A 33 -24.11 -3.50 13.54
CA PRO A 33 -22.78 -3.73 13.01
C PRO A 33 -21.83 -2.59 13.36
N ILE A 34 -20.57 -2.93 13.65
CA ILE A 34 -19.53 -1.93 13.89
C ILE A 34 -19.26 -1.18 12.59
N GLN A 35 -19.40 0.15 12.64
CA GLN A 35 -19.03 1.00 11.53
C GLN A 35 -17.50 1.10 11.47
N ILE A 36 -16.92 0.63 10.36
CA ILE A 36 -15.48 0.77 10.13
C ILE A 36 -15.25 2.11 9.43
N LEU A 37 -14.44 2.97 10.05
CA LEU A 37 -13.96 4.18 9.40
C LEU A 37 -12.94 3.79 8.31
N ALA A 38 -13.39 3.64 7.08
CA ALA A 38 -12.51 3.50 5.93
C ALA A 38 -11.83 4.85 5.66
N ARG A 39 -10.65 5.07 6.24
CA ARG A 39 -9.82 6.23 5.88
C ARG A 39 -9.24 5.96 4.49
N GLY A 40 -9.88 6.51 3.45
CA GLY A 40 -9.39 6.47 2.07
C GLY A 40 -8.14 7.32 1.81
N ALA A 41 -7.60 7.95 2.86
CA ALA A 41 -6.41 8.77 2.73
C ALA A 41 -5.15 7.92 2.76
N LYS A 42 -4.18 8.25 1.90
CA LYS A 42 -2.88 7.56 1.82
C LYS A 42 -1.94 7.85 3.00
N PHE A 43 -2.38 8.62 3.98
CA PHE A 43 -1.57 9.01 5.11
C PHE A 43 -1.40 7.86 6.11
N GLY A 44 -0.29 7.90 6.86
CA GLY A 44 -0.06 6.97 7.95
C GLY A 44 -1.17 7.02 9.01
N LEU A 45 -1.35 5.92 9.73
CA LEU A 45 -2.26 5.87 10.88
C LEU A 45 -1.86 6.94 11.91
N GLY A 46 -2.85 7.63 12.48
CA GLY A 46 -2.62 8.70 13.45
C GLY A 46 -2.23 10.05 12.85
N TYR A 47 -1.95 10.14 11.54
CA TYR A 47 -1.75 11.42 10.88
C TYR A 47 -3.06 12.21 10.82
N VAL A 48 -3.03 13.48 11.21
CA VAL A 48 -4.17 14.41 11.09
C VAL A 48 -3.84 15.33 9.92
N PRO A 49 -4.45 15.12 8.74
CA PRO A 49 -4.17 15.98 7.60
C PRO A 49 -4.70 17.38 7.88
N THR A 50 -4.00 18.38 7.37
CA THR A 50 -4.53 19.76 7.34
C THR A 50 -5.55 19.87 6.20
N ASP A 51 -6.52 20.79 6.29
CA ASP A 51 -7.55 20.98 5.25
C ASP A 51 -6.93 21.13 3.84
N ASP A 52 -5.80 21.84 3.73
CA ASP A 52 -5.03 22.01 2.49
C ASP A 52 -4.59 20.67 1.87
N GLU A 53 -4.24 19.69 2.70
CA GLU A 53 -3.74 18.38 2.26
C GLU A 53 -4.88 17.43 1.89
N VAL A 54 -6.02 17.54 2.58
CA VAL A 54 -7.25 16.83 2.21
C VAL A 54 -7.74 17.32 0.85
N GLU A 55 -7.69 18.63 0.62
CA GLU A 55 -8.00 19.21 -0.68
C GLU A 55 -7.06 18.69 -1.76
N LEU A 56 -5.75 18.63 -1.52
CA LEU A 56 -4.74 18.13 -2.48
C LEU A 56 -4.96 16.67 -2.90
N GLN A 57 -5.42 15.79 -2.00
CA GLN A 57 -5.70 14.38 -2.31
C GLN A 57 -6.95 14.19 -3.19
N ASN A 58 -7.95 15.07 -3.06
CA ASN A 58 -9.19 15.01 -3.86
C ASN A 58 -9.00 15.50 -5.30
N LYS A 59 -7.92 16.24 -5.54
CA LYS A 59 -7.42 16.51 -6.88
C LYS A 59 -6.66 15.25 -7.27
N SER A 60 -7.32 14.30 -7.95
CA SER A 60 -6.59 13.37 -8.80
C SER A 60 -5.99 14.21 -9.93
N VAL A 61 -4.97 14.99 -9.60
CA VAL A 61 -4.10 15.55 -10.59
C VAL A 61 -3.35 14.31 -11.05
N ASP A 62 -3.86 13.71 -12.12
CA ASP A 62 -2.97 13.24 -13.17
C ASP A 62 -2.08 14.45 -13.47
N GLN A 63 -1.06 14.67 -12.62
CA GLN A 63 0.02 15.59 -12.88
C GLN A 63 0.72 14.90 -14.03
N ALA A 64 0.20 15.14 -15.22
CA ALA A 64 0.83 14.81 -16.46
C ALA A 64 2.22 15.39 -16.31
N LEU A 65 3.17 14.50 -16.09
CA LEU A 65 4.55 14.92 -15.96
C LEU A 65 4.84 15.70 -17.22
N ALA A 66 5.40 16.91 -17.08
CA ALA A 66 5.75 17.73 -18.24
C ALA A 66 6.64 16.94 -19.22
N ARG A 67 7.32 15.89 -18.74
CA ARG A 67 8.06 14.90 -19.51
C ARG A 67 7.87 13.49 -18.91
N PRO A 68 7.89 12.42 -19.72
CA PRO A 68 7.92 11.05 -19.20
C PRO A 68 9.08 10.83 -18.21
N ILE A 69 8.86 10.00 -17.18
CA ILE A 69 9.97 9.56 -16.30
C ILE A 69 10.96 8.78 -17.16
N PRO A 70 12.23 9.19 -17.25
CA PRO A 70 13.23 8.47 -18.02
C PRO A 70 13.47 7.09 -17.43
N HIS A 71 13.87 6.13 -18.26
CA HIS A 71 14.21 4.80 -17.76
C HIS A 71 15.41 4.89 -16.80
N LEU A 72 15.48 3.97 -15.84
CA LEU A 72 16.49 4.00 -14.77
C LEU A 72 17.93 4.10 -15.34
N TYR A 73 18.23 3.39 -16.42
CA TYR A 73 19.55 3.41 -17.05
C TYR A 73 19.87 4.75 -17.76
N GLN A 74 18.87 5.56 -18.10
CA GLN A 74 19.03 6.88 -18.71
C GLN A 74 19.26 7.98 -17.66
N SER A 75 19.00 7.67 -16.38
CA SER A 75 19.12 8.63 -15.28
C SER A 75 20.55 8.74 -14.75
N PHE A 76 21.39 7.74 -15.04
CA PHE A 76 22.78 7.73 -14.60
C PHE A 76 23.70 8.11 -15.77
N PRO A 77 24.72 8.95 -15.53
CA PRO A 77 25.74 9.21 -16.54
C PRO A 77 26.42 7.88 -16.87
N ILE A 78 26.44 7.54 -18.15
CA ILE A 78 27.32 6.47 -18.64
C ILE A 78 28.73 6.99 -18.40
N GLN A 79 29.47 6.32 -17.50
CA GLN A 79 30.90 6.54 -17.40
C GLN A 79 31.51 6.02 -18.69
N GLU A 80 31.74 6.92 -19.64
CA GLU A 80 32.70 6.67 -20.71
C GLU A 80 34.04 6.50 -19.99
N TYR A 81 34.53 5.27 -19.99
CA TYR A 81 35.77 4.89 -19.33
C TYR A 81 36.92 5.56 -20.07
N VAL A 82 37.23 6.80 -19.67
CA VAL A 82 38.48 7.45 -19.99
C VAL A 82 39.49 6.88 -19.00
N ASP A 83 40.37 6.00 -19.49
CA ASP A 83 41.61 5.66 -18.79
C ASP A 83 42.39 6.95 -18.61
N SER A 84 42.23 7.60 -17.45
CA SER A 84 43.15 8.62 -16.97
C SER A 84 43.80 8.09 -15.71
N ASP A 85 44.99 7.58 -15.92
CA ASP A 85 46.06 7.35 -14.97
C ASP A 85 46.20 8.48 -13.93
N GLY A 86 45.79 8.17 -12.70
CA GLY A 86 46.31 8.83 -11.51
C GLY A 86 45.40 9.87 -10.86
N LEU A 87 45.17 9.65 -9.56
CA LEU A 87 44.66 10.61 -8.56
C LEU A 87 43.21 11.08 -8.72
N GLY A 88 42.33 10.57 -7.87
CA GLY A 88 41.00 11.16 -7.72
C GLY A 88 39.97 10.22 -7.13
N GLU A 89 40.14 9.90 -5.86
CA GLU A 89 39.11 9.34 -5.00
C GLU A 89 37.78 10.08 -5.10
N GLY A 90 36.72 9.36 -5.46
CA GLY A 90 35.36 9.88 -5.38
C GLY A 90 34.33 9.01 -6.10
N VAL A 91 33.36 8.50 -5.34
CA VAL A 91 32.06 8.01 -5.84
C VAL A 91 31.97 6.56 -6.37
N TRP A 92 32.98 5.70 -6.21
CA TRP A 92 32.83 4.26 -6.47
C TRP A 92 31.93 3.50 -5.46
N ASN A 93 31.52 4.15 -4.37
CA ASN A 93 30.91 3.48 -3.21
C ASN A 93 29.41 3.17 -3.31
N LEU A 94 28.68 3.65 -4.33
CA LEU A 94 27.22 3.46 -4.38
C LEU A 94 26.77 2.31 -5.30
N SER A 95 27.50 2.04 -6.39
CA SER A 95 27.16 1.00 -7.38
C SER A 95 27.67 -0.40 -7.01
N ALA A 96 28.85 -0.49 -6.37
CA ALA A 96 29.41 -1.77 -5.93
C ALA A 96 28.60 -2.44 -4.81
N ARG A 97 27.86 -1.65 -4.01
CA ARG A 97 27.11 -2.15 -2.85
C ARG A 97 25.78 -2.83 -3.20
N SER A 98 25.12 -2.42 -4.28
CA SER A 98 23.84 -3.02 -4.70
C SER A 98 24.01 -4.32 -5.48
N ARG A 99 25.10 -4.46 -6.26
CA ARG A 99 25.35 -5.68 -7.06
C ARG A 99 26.02 -6.83 -6.30
N SER A 100 26.73 -6.59 -5.20
CA SER A 100 27.31 -7.68 -4.40
C SER A 100 26.28 -8.48 -3.59
N LEU A 101 25.11 -7.91 -3.27
CA LEU A 101 24.10 -8.60 -2.44
C LEU A 101 23.16 -9.51 -3.26
N SER A 102 22.99 -9.24 -4.56
CA SER A 102 22.00 -9.95 -5.38
C SER A 102 22.51 -11.22 -6.08
N ALA A 103 23.82 -11.42 -6.25
CA ALA A 103 24.34 -12.43 -7.18
C ALA A 103 25.37 -13.42 -6.58
N LYS A 104 25.46 -13.50 -5.25
CA LYS A 104 26.21 -14.60 -4.57
C LYS A 104 25.31 -15.55 -3.78
N PHE A 105 23.99 -15.36 -3.82
CA PHE A 105 23.05 -16.47 -3.67
C PHE A 105 23.17 -17.33 -4.93
N ASP A 106 23.29 -18.65 -4.74
CA ASP A 106 23.25 -19.70 -5.75
C ASP A 106 24.61 -20.10 -6.38
N ILE A 107 25.39 -20.75 -5.51
CA ILE A 107 26.20 -21.94 -5.80
C ILE A 107 25.43 -22.90 -6.73
N VAL A 108 26.09 -23.48 -7.75
CA VAL A 108 26.15 -24.94 -8.00
C VAL A 108 26.93 -25.23 -9.31
N HIS A 109 27.98 -26.04 -9.11
CA HIS A 109 28.86 -26.79 -10.02
C HIS A 109 28.10 -27.74 -10.98
N PRO A 110 28.73 -28.43 -11.97
CA PRO A 110 30.10 -28.98 -11.99
C PRO A 110 31.03 -28.43 -13.07
#